data_AF-A0A2V7XUL0-F1
#
_entry.id   AF-A0A2V7XUL0-F1
#
_cell.length_a   1.000
_cell.length_b   1.000
_cell.length_c   1.000
_cell.angle_alpha   90.00
_cell.angle_beta   90.00
_cell.angle_gamma   90.00
#
_symmetry.space_group_name_H-M   'P 1'
#
loop_
_entity.id
_entity.type
_entity.pdbx_description
1 polymer ?
#
loop_
_entity_poly.entity_id
_entity_poly.type
_entity_poly.pdbx_seq_one_letter_code
_entity_poly.pdbx_strand_id
1 'polypeptide(L)'
;MTAMTCGRAADLLSDDLDGALEGVIAADLAAHLLSCEGCRALRAAVADVTALLRVPEIEAAADLAARVAAASFAAARPRAARASRSARDWATAAASWLGWLADVPFAVQAVSAAFALVLTAGLVMAAGSAPGAPARPRWQQRFSESATYLVEKKDRVVEDFRLLRVVIGTAFEGRLDRVNDRVDDYRRLLERRQKDEQAKDRKKTQASIGVRRWAGETFEPGPPAARRRG
;
A
#
# COMPACT_ATOMS: atom_id res chain seq x y z
N MET A 1 -23.80 -35.41 2.43
CA MET A 1 -23.65 -34.61 1.20
C MET A 1 -24.62 -33.46 1.29
N THR A 2 -24.11 -32.23 1.44
CA THR A 2 -24.95 -31.02 1.49
C THR A 2 -25.50 -30.76 0.10
N ALA A 3 -26.83 -30.73 -0.04
CA ALA A 3 -27.45 -30.42 -1.31
C ALA A 3 -27.05 -29.00 -1.75
N MET A 4 -26.52 -28.88 -2.97
CA MET A 4 -26.19 -27.59 -3.57
C MET A 4 -27.47 -26.75 -3.71
N THR A 5 -27.41 -25.47 -3.34
CA THR A 5 -28.54 -24.54 -3.46
C THR A 5 -28.63 -23.98 -4.87
N CYS A 6 -29.83 -23.60 -5.34
CA CYS A 6 -30.02 -23.06 -6.68
C CYS A 6 -29.19 -21.78 -6.93
N GLY A 7 -29.05 -20.92 -5.92
CA GLY A 7 -28.21 -19.72 -6.04
C GLY A 7 -26.74 -20.08 -6.29
N ARG A 8 -26.21 -21.04 -5.53
CA ARG A 8 -24.83 -21.51 -5.74
C ARG A 8 -24.67 -22.21 -7.10
N ALA A 9 -25.67 -22.96 -7.55
CA ALA A 9 -25.64 -23.59 -8.86
C ALA A 9 -25.60 -22.54 -9.98
N ALA A 10 -26.42 -21.48 -9.88
CA ALA A 10 -26.45 -20.38 -10.86
C ALA A 10 -25.09 -19.67 -10.99
N ASP A 11 -24.41 -19.42 -9.87
CA ASP A 11 -23.07 -18.81 -9.87
C ASP A 11 -22.03 -19.65 -10.62
N LEU A 12 -22.18 -20.98 -10.62
CA LEU A 12 -21.24 -21.93 -11.23
C LEU A 12 -21.53 -22.22 -12.70
N LEU A 13 -22.65 -21.75 -13.26
CA LEU A 13 -23.01 -22.06 -14.65
C LEU A 13 -22.05 -21.45 -15.67
N SER A 14 -21.48 -20.27 -15.40
CA SER A 14 -20.49 -19.66 -16.30
C SER A 14 -19.24 -20.53 -16.38
N ASP A 15 -18.69 -20.88 -15.22
CA ASP A 15 -17.50 -21.73 -15.13
C ASP A 15 -17.74 -23.11 -15.76
N ASP A 16 -18.97 -23.65 -15.69
CA ASP A 16 -19.34 -24.95 -16.28
C ASP A 16 -19.29 -24.88 -17.81
N LEU A 17 -19.83 -23.81 -18.38
CA LEU A 17 -19.86 -23.58 -19.82
C LEU A 17 -18.46 -23.30 -20.38
N ASP A 18 -17.59 -22.70 -19.57
CA ASP A 18 -16.18 -22.46 -19.90
C ASP A 18 -15.29 -23.69 -19.67
N GLY A 19 -15.83 -24.77 -19.07
CA GLY A 19 -15.08 -25.99 -18.74
C GLY A 19 -14.06 -25.80 -17.61
N ALA A 20 -14.25 -24.78 -16.77
CA ALA A 20 -13.34 -24.40 -15.70
C ALA A 20 -13.64 -25.09 -14.35
N LEU A 21 -14.78 -25.78 -14.21
CA LEU A 21 -15.10 -26.49 -12.97
C LEU A 21 -14.25 -27.75 -12.77
N GLU A 22 -13.71 -27.87 -11.55
CA GLU A 22 -12.94 -29.04 -11.13
C GLU A 22 -13.84 -30.15 -10.53
N GLY A 23 -13.35 -31.39 -10.63
CA GLY A 23 -14.13 -32.64 -10.56
C GLY A 23 -15.23 -32.74 -9.49
N VAL A 24 -14.96 -32.41 -8.22
CA VAL A 24 -15.98 -32.55 -7.16
C VAL A 24 -17.12 -31.54 -7.36
N ILE A 25 -16.77 -30.28 -7.68
CA ILE A 25 -17.76 -29.22 -7.87
C ILE A 25 -18.56 -29.47 -9.16
N ALA A 26 -17.89 -29.94 -10.22
CA ALA A 26 -18.55 -30.34 -11.46
C ALA A 26 -19.57 -31.47 -11.22
N ALA A 27 -19.20 -32.49 -10.44
CA ALA A 27 -20.09 -33.60 -10.10
C ALA A 27 -21.28 -33.14 -9.25
N ASP A 28 -21.08 -32.27 -8.27
CA ASP A 28 -22.15 -31.72 -7.44
C ASP A 28 -23.12 -30.85 -8.26
N LEU A 29 -22.61 -30.02 -9.18
CA LEU A 29 -23.41 -29.22 -10.09
C LEU A 29 -24.21 -30.12 -11.05
N ALA A 30 -23.57 -31.14 -11.62
CA ALA A 30 -24.25 -32.10 -12.49
C ALA A 30 -25.38 -32.84 -11.76
N ALA A 31 -25.15 -33.28 -10.52
CA ALA A 31 -26.17 -33.89 -9.68
C ALA A 31 -27.34 -32.92 -9.39
N HIS A 32 -27.05 -31.64 -9.15
CA HIS A 32 -28.08 -30.62 -8.99
C HIS A 32 -28.89 -30.41 -10.27
N LEU A 33 -28.24 -30.32 -11.43
CA LEU A 33 -28.89 -30.14 -12.72
C LEU A 33 -29.81 -31.33 -13.08
N LEU A 34 -29.48 -32.55 -12.65
CA LEU A 34 -30.38 -33.70 -12.84
C LEU A 34 -31.71 -33.57 -12.09
N SER A 35 -31.71 -32.88 -10.95
CA SER A 35 -32.87 -32.76 -10.06
C SER A 35 -33.64 -31.43 -10.18
N CYS A 36 -33.01 -30.38 -10.70
CA CYS A 36 -33.60 -29.04 -10.76
C CYS A 36 -33.89 -28.60 -12.21
N GLU A 37 -35.16 -28.56 -12.60
CA GLU A 37 -35.59 -28.07 -13.93
C GLU A 37 -35.25 -26.59 -14.15
N GLY A 38 -35.43 -25.73 -13.14
CA GLY A 38 -35.12 -24.30 -13.25
C GLY A 38 -33.65 -24.02 -13.55
N CYS A 39 -32.73 -24.72 -12.88
CA CYS A 39 -31.29 -24.59 -13.15
C CYS A 39 -30.91 -25.15 -14.53
N ARG A 40 -31.59 -26.19 -15.04
CA ARG A 40 -31.39 -26.68 -16.42
C ARG A 40 -31.83 -25.66 -17.46
N ALA A 41 -33.01 -25.06 -17.27
CA ALA A 41 -33.51 -24.01 -18.15
C ALA A 41 -32.58 -22.79 -18.16
N LEU A 42 -32.09 -22.38 -16.99
CA LEU A 42 -31.11 -21.29 -16.87
C LEU A 42 -29.80 -21.64 -17.60
N ARG A 43 -29.26 -22.84 -17.41
CA ARG A 43 -28.04 -23.28 -18.10
C ARG A 43 -28.19 -23.24 -19.62
N ALA A 44 -29.34 -23.69 -20.14
CA ALA A 44 -29.63 -23.62 -21.58
C ALA A 44 -29.66 -22.17 -22.07
N ALA A 45 -30.35 -21.26 -21.35
CA ALA A 45 -30.41 -19.85 -21.72
C ALA A 45 -29.02 -19.18 -21.70
N VAL A 46 -28.17 -19.47 -20.70
CA VAL A 46 -26.80 -18.95 -20.66
C VAL A 46 -25.97 -19.53 -21.82
N ALA A 47 -26.12 -20.82 -22.13
CA ALA A 47 -25.44 -21.46 -23.25
C ALA A 47 -25.83 -20.83 -24.61
N ASP A 48 -27.10 -20.48 -24.80
CA ASP A 48 -27.55 -19.80 -26.02
C ASP A 48 -26.92 -18.41 -26.15
N VAL A 49 -26.88 -17.65 -25.05
CA VAL A 49 -26.24 -16.31 -25.04
C VAL A 49 -24.73 -16.42 -25.27
N THR A 50 -24.04 -17.37 -24.64
CA THR A 50 -22.59 -17.55 -24.84
C THR A 50 -22.29 -18.04 -26.25
N ALA A 51 -23.15 -18.85 -26.86
CA ALA A 51 -23.02 -19.25 -28.26
C ALA A 51 -23.15 -18.06 -29.21
N LEU A 52 -24.07 -17.11 -28.94
CA LEU A 52 -24.20 -15.87 -29.73
C LEU A 52 -23.02 -14.92 -29.55
N LEU A 53 -22.44 -14.88 -28.35
CA LEU A 53 -21.27 -14.05 -28.04
C LEU A 53 -19.94 -14.68 -28.47
N ARG A 54 -19.93 -15.97 -28.82
CA ARG A 54 -18.74 -16.67 -29.28
C ARG A 54 -18.35 -16.13 -30.64
N VAL A 55 -17.53 -15.08 -30.63
CA VAL A 55 -16.88 -14.57 -31.84
C VAL A 55 -16.11 -15.74 -32.44
N PRO A 56 -16.26 -16.01 -33.76
CA PRO A 56 -15.48 -17.05 -34.41
C PRO A 56 -14.01 -16.82 -34.09
N GLU A 57 -13.28 -17.90 -33.82
CA GLU A 57 -11.87 -17.83 -33.48
C GLU A 57 -11.14 -17.09 -34.60
N ILE A 58 -10.84 -15.81 -34.36
CA ILE A 58 -10.14 -14.98 -35.32
C ILE A 58 -8.71 -15.50 -35.30
N GLU A 59 -8.29 -16.13 -36.39
CA GLU A 59 -6.91 -16.54 -36.57
C GLU A 59 -6.03 -15.31 -36.34
N ALA A 60 -5.27 -15.33 -35.25
CA ALA A 60 -4.38 -14.23 -34.90
C ALA A 60 -3.40 -14.05 -36.06
N ALA A 61 -3.20 -12.81 -36.50
CA ALA A 61 -2.20 -12.53 -37.52
C ALA A 61 -0.86 -13.14 -37.10
N ALA A 62 -0.18 -13.82 -38.03
CA ALA A 62 1.04 -14.58 -37.73
C ALA A 62 2.15 -13.72 -37.08
N ASP A 63 2.12 -12.40 -37.29
CA ASP A 63 3.03 -11.41 -36.72
C ASP A 63 2.56 -10.83 -35.37
N LEU A 64 1.32 -11.10 -34.92
CA LEU A 64 0.74 -10.52 -33.71
C LEU A 64 1.57 -10.88 -32.48
N ALA A 65 1.96 -12.15 -32.33
CA ALA A 65 2.80 -12.60 -31.22
C ALA A 65 4.15 -11.86 -31.21
N ALA A 66 4.79 -11.70 -32.37
CA ALA A 66 6.05 -10.98 -32.50
C ALA A 66 5.90 -9.49 -32.14
N ARG A 67 4.81 -8.86 -32.59
CA ARG A 67 4.49 -7.45 -32.29
C ARG A 67 4.17 -7.22 -30.83
N VAL A 68 3.38 -8.10 -30.21
CA VAL A 68 3.08 -8.03 -28.77
C VAL A 68 4.35 -8.23 -27.95
N ALA A 69 5.17 -9.23 -28.28
CA ALA A 69 6.46 -9.43 -27.61
C ALA A 69 7.36 -8.19 -27.74
N ALA A 70 7.50 -7.64 -28.94
CA ALA A 70 8.28 -6.42 -29.18
C ALA A 70 7.74 -5.23 -28.38
N ALA A 71 6.41 -5.04 -28.34
CA ALA A 71 5.76 -3.99 -27.56
C ALA A 71 5.98 -4.17 -26.05
N SER A 72 5.87 -5.40 -25.54
CA SER A 72 6.12 -5.73 -24.13
C SER A 72 7.56 -5.41 -23.72
N PHE A 73 8.54 -5.78 -24.55
CA PHE A 73 9.95 -5.43 -24.30
C PHE A 73 10.21 -3.93 -24.38
N ALA A 74 9.61 -3.25 -25.35
CA ALA A 74 9.69 -1.80 -25.48
C ALA A 74 9.09 -1.08 -24.25
N ALA A 75 7.98 -1.59 -23.73
CA ALA A 75 7.32 -1.07 -22.52
C ALA A 75 8.10 -1.38 -21.23
N ALA A 76 8.85 -2.49 -21.19
CA ALA A 76 9.69 -2.87 -20.05
C ALA A 76 10.97 -2.03 -19.92
N ARG A 77 11.58 -1.61 -21.04
CA ARG A 77 12.82 -0.80 -21.07
C ARG A 77 12.77 0.49 -20.22
N PRO A 78 11.75 1.36 -20.32
CA PRO A 78 11.70 2.59 -19.52
C PRO A 78 11.50 2.34 -18.02
N ARG A 79 10.92 1.19 -17.64
CA ARG A 79 10.77 0.81 -16.22
C ARG A 79 12.09 0.38 -15.59
N ALA A 80 12.93 -0.35 -16.31
CA ALA A 80 14.27 -0.69 -15.82
C ALA A 80 15.14 0.56 -15.60
N ALA A 81 15.07 1.53 -16.51
CA ALA A 81 15.80 2.79 -16.40
C ALA A 81 15.28 3.69 -15.25
N ARG A 82 13.98 3.64 -14.92
CA ARG A 82 13.44 4.32 -13.71
C ARG A 82 13.81 3.58 -12.43
N ALA A 83 13.77 2.26 -12.41
CA ALA A 83 14.14 1.45 -11.25
C ALA A 83 15.60 1.68 -10.84
N SER A 84 16.51 1.89 -11.80
CA SER A 84 17.90 2.22 -11.48
C SER A 84 18.07 3.63 -10.89
N ARG A 85 17.19 4.59 -11.24
CA ARG A 85 17.21 5.93 -10.63
C ARG A 85 16.65 5.88 -9.20
N SER A 86 15.52 5.21 -9.00
CA SER A 86 14.96 5.03 -7.66
C SER A 86 15.86 4.20 -6.74
N ALA A 87 16.66 3.28 -7.28
CA ALA A 87 17.65 2.54 -6.49
C ALA A 87 18.78 3.46 -5.99
N ARG A 88 19.21 4.46 -6.78
CA ARG A 88 20.16 5.48 -6.30
C ARG A 88 19.53 6.38 -5.26
N ASP A 89 18.30 6.82 -5.51
CA ASP A 89 17.56 7.67 -4.56
C ASP A 89 17.35 6.93 -3.22
N TRP A 90 17.00 5.64 -3.27
CA TRP A 90 16.91 4.81 -2.07
C TRP A 90 18.28 4.54 -1.45
N ALA A 91 19.34 4.29 -2.22
CA ALA A 91 20.68 4.17 -1.65
C ALA A 91 21.09 5.42 -0.86
N THR A 92 20.75 6.62 -1.36
CA THR A 92 20.99 7.88 -0.63
C THR A 92 20.10 8.02 0.60
N ALA A 93 18.82 7.65 0.51
CA ALA A 93 17.90 7.66 1.64
C ALA A 93 18.32 6.64 2.72
N ALA A 94 18.72 5.44 2.32
CA ALA A 94 19.19 4.38 3.20
C ALA A 94 20.50 4.76 3.88
N ALA A 95 21.44 5.39 3.17
CA ALA A 95 22.67 5.92 3.76
C ALA A 95 22.37 6.99 4.83
N SER A 96 21.38 7.87 4.59
CA SER A 96 20.96 8.85 5.60
C SER A 96 20.31 8.19 6.82
N TRP A 97 19.58 7.10 6.62
CA TRP A 97 18.92 6.33 7.68
C TRP A 97 19.92 5.51 8.51
N LEU A 98 20.91 4.90 7.86
CA LEU A 98 22.01 4.17 8.48
C LEU A 98 22.93 5.10 9.29
N GLY A 99 23.06 6.38 8.91
CA GLY A 99 23.80 7.37 9.68
C GLY A 99 23.20 7.62 11.07
N TRP A 100 21.87 7.66 11.20
CA TRP A 100 21.21 7.71 12.52
C TRP A 100 21.49 6.43 13.32
N LEU A 101 21.44 5.27 12.69
CA LEU A 101 21.68 3.98 13.36
C LEU A 101 23.09 3.83 13.94
N ALA A 102 24.05 4.64 13.49
CA ALA A 102 25.42 4.63 14.00
C ALA A 102 25.54 5.15 15.45
N ASP A 103 24.62 6.01 15.90
CA ASP A 103 24.58 6.52 17.27
C ASP A 103 23.79 5.61 18.24
N VAL A 104 23.28 4.48 17.75
CA VAL A 104 22.49 3.55 18.56
C VAL A 104 23.41 2.57 19.29
N PRO A 105 23.23 2.34 20.61
CA PRO A 105 24.04 1.39 21.37
C PRO A 105 24.03 -0.02 20.77
N PHE A 106 25.19 -0.67 20.72
CA PHE A 106 25.39 -2.02 20.15
C PHE A 106 24.38 -3.07 20.65
N ALA A 107 23.92 -2.95 21.89
CA ALA A 107 22.93 -3.87 22.47
C ALA A 107 21.60 -3.83 21.71
N VAL A 108 21.14 -2.66 21.27
CA VAL A 108 19.89 -2.50 20.52
C VAL A 108 20.05 -3.04 19.09
N GLN A 109 21.22 -2.84 18.48
CA GLN A 109 21.53 -3.38 17.16
C GLN A 109 21.47 -4.92 17.17
N ALA A 110 22.07 -5.56 18.18
CA ALA A 110 22.05 -7.02 18.32
C ALA A 110 20.62 -7.59 18.44
N VAL A 111 19.76 -6.93 19.23
CA VAL A 111 18.35 -7.35 19.39
C VAL A 111 17.58 -7.21 18.07
N SER A 112 17.78 -6.10 17.35
CA SER A 112 17.10 -5.89 16.06
C SER A 112 17.53 -6.90 14.98
N ALA A 113 18.82 -7.24 14.93
CA ALA A 113 19.35 -8.25 14.00
C ALA A 113 18.80 -9.64 14.32
N ALA A 114 18.74 -10.01 15.60
CA ALA A 114 18.11 -11.26 16.04
C ALA A 114 16.63 -11.31 15.64
N PHE A 115 15.90 -10.22 15.81
CA PHE A 115 14.48 -10.14 15.44
C PHE A 115 14.28 -10.25 13.92
N ALA A 116 15.11 -9.59 13.12
CA ALA A 116 15.08 -9.68 11.66
C ALA A 116 15.36 -11.11 11.16
N LEU A 117 16.31 -11.81 11.78
CA LEU A 117 16.59 -13.21 11.48
C LEU A 117 15.41 -14.11 11.83
N VAL A 118 14.79 -13.92 13.00
CA VAL A 118 13.60 -14.69 13.42
C VAL A 118 12.42 -14.46 12.48
N LEU A 119 12.15 -13.21 12.10
CA LEU A 119 11.09 -12.89 11.13
C LEU A 119 11.36 -13.52 9.76
N THR A 120 12.61 -13.43 9.29
CA THR A 120 12.98 -14.01 7.99
C THR A 120 12.86 -15.53 8.02
N ALA A 121 13.34 -16.18 9.08
CA ALA A 121 13.22 -17.62 9.27
C ALA A 121 11.75 -18.05 9.36
N GLY A 122 10.93 -17.30 10.11
CA GLY A 122 9.48 -17.54 10.22
C GLY A 122 8.77 -17.42 8.88
N LEU A 123 9.11 -16.42 8.07
CA LEU A 123 8.54 -16.23 6.73
C LEU A 123 8.93 -17.37 5.78
N VAL A 124 10.19 -17.80 5.82
CA VAL A 124 10.69 -18.92 5.01
C VAL A 124 10.02 -20.24 5.43
N MET A 125 9.85 -20.46 6.73
CA MET A 125 9.15 -21.63 7.26
C MET A 125 7.67 -21.62 6.87
N ALA A 126 6.98 -20.47 6.99
CA ALA A 126 5.59 -20.31 6.59
C ALA A 126 5.38 -20.49 5.07
N ALA A 127 6.35 -20.07 4.25
CA ALA A 127 6.33 -20.30 2.82
C ALA A 127 6.68 -21.76 2.42
N GLY A 128 7.40 -22.47 3.29
CA GLY A 128 7.87 -23.84 3.06
C GLY A 128 6.95 -24.94 3.62
N SER A 129 6.00 -24.63 4.49
CA SER A 129 5.15 -25.61 5.19
C SER A 129 3.92 -26.06 4.39
N ALA A 130 4.07 -26.27 3.07
CA ALA A 130 3.12 -27.09 2.32
C ALA A 130 3.41 -28.57 2.65
N PRO A 131 2.51 -29.31 3.32
CA PRO A 131 2.80 -30.68 3.74
C PRO A 131 2.84 -31.59 2.50
N GLY A 132 4.01 -32.20 2.22
CA GLY A 132 4.13 -33.29 1.23
C GLY A 132 5.27 -33.24 0.20
N ALA A 133 6.22 -32.31 0.26
CA ALA A 133 7.29 -32.23 -0.74
C ALA A 133 8.66 -32.75 -0.21
N PRO A 134 9.25 -33.83 -0.79
CA PRO A 134 10.60 -34.28 -0.45
C PRO A 134 11.69 -33.33 -0.97
N ALA A 135 12.81 -33.29 -0.24
CA ALA A 135 13.89 -32.32 -0.35
C ALA A 135 14.73 -32.40 -1.66
N ARG A 136 14.97 -31.21 -2.24
CA ARG A 136 15.91 -30.72 -3.29
C ARG A 136 16.84 -31.73 -4.02
N PRO A 137 16.97 -31.60 -5.37
CA PRO A 137 17.52 -30.38 -6.02
C PRO A 137 16.62 -29.73 -7.10
N ARG A 138 15.30 -29.85 -7.01
CA ARG A 138 14.34 -29.24 -7.98
C ARG A 138 14.00 -27.75 -7.75
N TRP A 139 14.64 -27.09 -6.80
CA TRP A 139 14.26 -25.71 -6.42
C TRP A 139 14.58 -24.67 -7.51
N GLN A 140 15.63 -24.86 -8.31
CA GLN A 140 15.92 -23.95 -9.43
C GLN A 140 14.88 -24.04 -10.55
N GLN A 141 14.44 -25.25 -10.88
CA GLN A 141 13.48 -25.49 -11.97
C GLN A 141 12.06 -25.07 -11.59
N ARG A 142 11.68 -25.26 -10.30
CA ARG A 142 10.43 -24.71 -9.78
C ARG A 142 10.47 -23.20 -9.65
N PHE A 143 11.61 -22.58 -9.34
CA PHE A 143 11.71 -21.13 -9.38
C PHE A 143 11.59 -20.56 -10.78
N SER A 144 12.02 -21.24 -11.84
CA SER A 144 11.79 -20.74 -13.21
C SER A 144 10.33 -20.87 -13.66
N GLU A 145 9.65 -21.97 -13.31
CA GLU A 145 8.21 -22.16 -13.61
C GLU A 145 7.31 -21.32 -12.71
N SER A 146 7.69 -21.12 -11.44
CA SER A 146 6.96 -20.23 -10.52
C SER A 146 7.31 -18.77 -10.75
N ALA A 147 8.49 -18.44 -11.29
CA ALA A 147 8.82 -17.06 -11.68
C ALA A 147 8.03 -16.65 -12.91
N THR A 148 7.80 -17.54 -13.88
CA THR A 148 6.91 -17.25 -15.00
C THR A 148 5.48 -17.07 -14.52
N TYR A 149 4.98 -17.94 -13.63
CA TYR A 149 3.67 -17.78 -13.00
C TYR A 149 3.55 -16.52 -12.12
N LEU A 150 4.61 -16.14 -11.41
CA LEU A 150 4.66 -14.91 -10.61
C LEU A 150 4.82 -13.66 -11.47
N VAL A 151 5.49 -13.73 -12.61
CA VAL A 151 5.59 -12.62 -13.56
C VAL A 151 4.24 -12.38 -14.24
N GLU A 152 3.54 -13.45 -14.62
CA GLU A 152 2.20 -13.38 -15.21
C GLU A 152 1.17 -12.89 -14.18
N LYS A 153 1.23 -13.39 -12.94
CA LYS A 153 0.38 -12.90 -11.84
C LYS A 153 0.76 -11.48 -11.41
N LYS A 154 2.03 -11.08 -11.53
CA LYS A 154 2.48 -9.71 -11.24
C LYS A 154 1.91 -8.72 -12.25
N ASP A 155 1.81 -9.07 -13.53
CA ASP A 155 1.19 -8.15 -14.50
C ASP A 155 -0.29 -7.93 -14.19
N ARG A 156 -1.01 -8.98 -13.78
CA ARG A 156 -2.40 -8.87 -13.31
C ARG A 156 -2.52 -8.00 -12.04
N VAL A 157 -1.63 -8.20 -11.07
CA VAL A 157 -1.59 -7.37 -9.83
C VAL A 157 -1.17 -5.92 -10.14
N VAL A 158 -0.31 -5.70 -11.13
CA VAL A 158 0.10 -4.35 -11.55
C VAL A 158 -1.02 -3.65 -12.31
N GLU A 159 -1.80 -4.39 -13.10
CA GLU A 159 -3.05 -3.90 -13.70
C GLU A 159 -4.09 -3.59 -12.64
N ASP A 160 -4.31 -4.48 -11.67
CA ASP A 160 -5.21 -4.24 -10.54
C ASP A 160 -4.74 -3.04 -9.72
N PHE A 161 -3.44 -2.84 -9.51
CA PHE A 161 -2.91 -1.64 -8.84
C PHE A 161 -3.10 -0.38 -9.68
N ARG A 162 -3.00 -0.46 -11.00
CA ARG A 162 -3.28 0.67 -11.90
C ARG A 162 -4.76 1.01 -11.89
N LEU A 163 -5.62 0.00 -11.93
CA LEU A 163 -7.07 0.15 -11.89
C LEU A 163 -7.49 0.69 -10.52
N LEU A 164 -6.96 0.13 -9.44
CA LEU A 164 -7.13 0.62 -8.07
C LEU A 164 -6.63 2.05 -7.92
N ARG A 165 -5.48 2.40 -8.51
CA ARG A 165 -4.98 3.78 -8.49
C ARG A 165 -5.88 4.74 -9.26
N VAL A 166 -6.40 4.33 -10.42
CA VAL A 166 -7.36 5.13 -11.19
C VAL A 166 -8.67 5.26 -10.42
N VAL A 167 -9.19 4.17 -9.85
CA VAL A 167 -10.41 4.17 -9.03
C VAL A 167 -10.23 4.99 -7.76
N ILE A 168 -9.09 4.93 -7.09
CA ILE A 168 -8.78 5.81 -5.95
C ILE A 168 -8.64 7.25 -6.43
N GLY A 169 -7.99 7.49 -7.57
CA GLY A 169 -7.91 8.81 -8.19
C GLY A 169 -9.29 9.41 -8.43
N THR A 170 -10.18 8.68 -9.09
CA THR A 170 -11.52 9.15 -9.46
C THR A 170 -12.50 9.17 -8.29
N ALA A 171 -12.45 8.18 -7.39
CA ALA A 171 -13.33 8.12 -6.21
C ALA A 171 -12.94 9.15 -5.14
N PHE A 172 -11.67 9.57 -5.11
CA PHE A 172 -11.19 10.59 -4.19
C PHE A 172 -10.98 11.96 -4.83
N GLU A 173 -11.04 12.15 -6.14
CA GLU A 173 -10.85 13.46 -6.80
C GLU A 173 -11.78 14.55 -6.26
N GLY A 174 -12.99 14.20 -5.78
CA GLY A 174 -13.87 15.16 -5.10
C GLY A 174 -13.76 15.24 -3.56
N ARG A 175 -13.08 14.27 -2.92
CA ARG A 175 -12.93 14.20 -1.44
C ARG A 175 -11.55 14.60 -0.95
N LEU A 176 -10.52 14.42 -1.76
CA LEU A 176 -9.13 14.71 -1.40
C LEU A 176 -8.92 16.22 -1.27
N ASP A 177 -9.58 17.02 -2.12
CA ASP A 177 -9.61 18.48 -1.97
C ASP A 177 -10.19 18.90 -0.62
N ARG A 178 -11.32 18.31 -0.19
CA ARG A 178 -11.91 18.62 1.13
C ARG A 178 -11.04 18.19 2.31
N VAL A 179 -10.29 17.10 2.16
CA VAL A 179 -9.34 16.65 3.21
C VAL A 179 -8.12 17.57 3.21
N ASN A 180 -7.62 17.96 2.05
CA ASN A 180 -6.52 18.91 1.92
C ASN A 180 -6.89 20.28 2.52
N ASP A 181 -8.09 20.79 2.24
CA ASP A 181 -8.63 22.00 2.86
C ASP A 181 -8.69 21.90 4.40
N ARG A 182 -9.12 20.75 4.93
CA ARG A 182 -9.12 20.52 6.39
C ARG A 182 -7.70 20.49 6.97
N VAL A 183 -6.75 19.87 6.27
CA VAL A 183 -5.35 19.82 6.71
C VAL A 183 -4.75 21.23 6.70
N ASP A 184 -5.02 22.04 5.68
CA ASP A 184 -4.58 23.43 5.62
C ASP A 184 -5.24 24.29 6.70
N ASP A 185 -6.51 24.04 7.04
CA ASP A 185 -7.17 24.69 8.18
C ASP A 185 -6.52 24.30 9.52
N TYR A 186 -6.20 23.01 9.71
CA TYR A 186 -5.46 22.58 10.90
C TYR A 186 -4.08 23.22 10.99
N ARG A 187 -3.37 23.33 9.86
CA ARG A 187 -2.06 24.01 9.79
C ARG A 187 -2.19 25.48 10.17
N ARG A 188 -3.20 26.19 9.65
CA ARG A 188 -3.48 27.58 10.02
C ARG A 188 -3.84 27.74 11.49
N LEU A 189 -4.59 26.81 12.07
CA LEU A 189 -4.91 26.84 13.51
C LEU A 189 -3.67 26.64 14.38
N LEU A 190 -2.75 25.75 13.97
CA LEU A 190 -1.47 25.56 14.67
C LEU A 190 -0.59 26.80 14.58
N GLU A 191 -0.47 27.40 13.39
CA GLU A 191 0.29 28.65 13.21
C GLU A 191 -0.27 29.81 14.03
N ARG A 192 -1.60 29.91 14.19
CA ARG A 192 -2.23 30.90 15.06
C ARG A 192 -1.88 30.68 16.54
N ARG A 193 -1.99 29.44 17.03
CA ARG A 193 -1.62 29.12 18.42
C ARG A 193 -0.15 29.42 18.69
N GLN A 194 0.72 29.08 17.74
CA GLN A 194 2.15 29.35 17.87
C GLN A 194 2.45 30.86 17.92
N LYS A 195 1.78 31.68 17.11
CA LYS A 195 1.90 33.14 17.15
C LYS A 195 1.37 33.73 18.46
N ASP A 196 0.25 33.22 18.97
CA ASP A 196 -0.34 33.67 20.23
C ASP A 196 0.56 33.33 21.43
N GLU A 197 1.18 32.13 21.43
CA GLU A 197 2.18 31.75 22.44
C GLU A 197 3.41 32.66 22.38
N GLN A 198 3.98 32.89 21.19
CA GLN A 198 5.11 33.81 21.03
C GLN A 198 4.79 35.24 21.47
N ALA A 199 3.56 35.72 21.21
CA ALA A 199 3.12 37.04 21.65
C ALA A 199 2.97 37.13 23.18
N LYS A 200 2.46 36.07 23.83
CA LYS A 200 2.39 35.98 25.30
C LYS A 200 3.79 35.96 25.92
N ASP A 201 4.72 35.22 25.34
CA ASP A 201 6.11 35.15 25.81
C ASP A 201 6.84 36.49 25.67
N ARG A 202 6.62 37.21 24.57
CA ARG A 202 7.13 38.58 24.40
C ARG A 202 6.57 39.54 25.44
N LYS A 203 5.26 39.51 25.72
CA LYS A 203 4.63 40.34 26.76
C LYS A 203 5.15 40.00 28.16
N LYS A 204 5.33 38.72 28.48
CA LYS A 204 5.91 38.28 29.76
C LYS A 204 7.36 38.74 29.93
N THR A 205 8.15 38.67 28.86
CA THR A 205 9.52 39.21 28.82
C THR A 205 9.52 40.73 29.01
N GLN A 206 8.65 41.47 28.32
CA GLN A 206 8.56 42.92 28.45
C GLN A 206 8.06 43.37 29.84
N ALA A 207 7.10 42.66 30.42
CA ALA A 207 6.62 42.92 31.79
C ALA A 207 7.71 42.67 32.84
N SER A 208 8.49 41.58 32.70
CA SER A 208 9.59 41.30 33.63
C SER A 208 10.76 42.28 33.49
N ILE A 209 11.00 42.84 32.29
CA ILE A 209 11.96 43.94 32.07
C ILE A 209 11.45 45.25 32.71
N GLY A 210 10.16 45.56 32.57
CA GLY A 210 9.54 46.74 33.18
C GLY A 210 9.62 46.73 34.71
N VAL A 211 9.35 45.58 35.35
CA VAL A 211 9.43 45.43 36.82
C VAL A 211 10.86 45.63 37.33
N ARG A 212 11.89 45.16 36.59
CA ARG A 212 13.30 45.44 36.98
C ARG A 212 13.68 46.90 36.82
N ARG A 213 13.08 47.63 35.88
CA ARG A 213 13.37 49.06 35.68
C ARG A 213 12.88 49.92 36.85
N TRP A 214 11.74 49.57 37.47
CA TRP A 214 11.21 50.26 38.65
C TRP A 214 11.93 49.89 39.95
N ALA A 215 12.54 48.70 40.02
CA ALA A 215 13.33 48.27 41.18
C ALA A 215 14.79 48.77 41.15
N GLY A 216 15.23 49.39 40.06
CA GLY A 216 16.61 49.86 39.85
C GLY A 216 16.81 51.38 39.96
N GLU A 217 15.75 52.17 40.10
CA GLU A 217 15.88 53.58 40.52
C GLU A 217 16.13 53.60 42.02
N THR A 218 17.40 53.40 42.38
CA THR A 218 17.93 53.72 43.69
C THR A 218 17.55 55.16 44.02
N PHE A 219 16.58 55.29 44.91
CA PHE A 219 16.30 56.48 45.70
C PHE A 219 17.63 57.04 46.21
N GLU A 220 18.15 58.08 45.56
CA GLU A 220 19.25 58.86 46.12
C GLU A 220 18.70 59.61 47.33
N PRO A 221 19.15 59.30 48.56
CA PRO A 221 18.74 60.06 49.73
C PRO A 221 19.28 61.49 49.58
N GLY A 222 18.37 62.45 49.44
CA GLY A 222 18.70 63.87 49.36
C GLY A 222 19.57 64.33 50.54
N PRO A 223 20.45 65.31 50.33
CA PRO A 223 21.44 65.73 51.33
C PRO A 223 20.77 66.29 52.60
N PRO A 224 21.35 66.02 53.79
CA PRO A 224 20.76 66.42 55.05
C PRO A 224 20.74 67.95 55.20
N ALA A 225 19.56 68.48 55.52
CA ALA A 225 19.35 69.89 55.81
C ALA A 225 20.17 70.34 57.04
N ALA A 226 21.07 71.29 56.83
CA ALA A 226 21.89 71.89 57.87
C ALA A 226 21.02 72.68 58.88
N ARG A 227 20.93 72.19 60.12
CA ARG A 227 20.39 72.94 61.27
C ARG A 227 21.32 74.12 61.61
N ARG A 228 20.85 75.35 61.34
CA ARG A 228 21.38 76.56 61.98
C ARG A 228 20.98 76.55 63.46
N ARG A 229 21.96 76.58 64.37
CA ARG A 229 21.76 76.97 65.76
C ARG A 229 21.87 78.49 65.85
N GLY A 230 20.86 79.11 66.46
CA GLY A 230 20.95 80.41 67.12
C GLY A 230 20.90 80.18 68.62
#